data_AF-A0A8T3C3A2-F1
#
_entry.id   AF-A0A8T3C3A2-F1
#
_cell.length_a   1.000
_cell.length_b   1.000
_cell.length_c   1.000
_cell.angle_alpha   90.00
_cell.angle_beta   90.00
_cell.angle_gamma   90.00
#
_symmetry.space_group_name_H-M   'P 1'
#
loop_
_entity.id
_entity.type
_entity.pdbx_description
1 polymer ?
#
loop_
_entity_poly.entity_id
_entity_poly.type
_entity_poly.pdbx_seq_one_letter_code
_entity_poly.pdbx_strand_id
1 'polypeptide(L)'
;MTNRSTGMCPFSIVYTKVPNTVLDITVLPKCKSKSASTLVENYTEFLSNIRLKIQESNAKYRLDVDAHRREKLFKPGDLVFVRLKRERLPVGEYSKLGKRKWGPFAILTKINDNAYIVDLPDEFNTSRTFNVKDIYAYYPPDELETQPHSVDTAALSSGGE
;
A
#
# COMPACT_ATOMS: atom_id res chain seq x y z
N MET A 1 -6.83 -26.26 -13.71
CA MET A 1 -7.01 -24.79 -13.71
C MET A 1 -5.65 -24.14 -13.91
N THR A 2 -5.47 -23.38 -14.98
CA THR A 2 -4.22 -22.69 -15.32
C THR A 2 -4.20 -21.29 -14.68
N ASN A 3 -3.05 -20.86 -14.18
CA ASN A 3 -2.87 -19.50 -13.67
C ASN A 3 -2.68 -18.53 -14.84
N ARG A 4 -3.34 -17.38 -14.81
CA ARG A 4 -3.30 -16.38 -15.90
C ARG A 4 -1.90 -15.82 -16.15
N SER A 5 -1.11 -15.59 -15.10
CA SER A 5 0.23 -14.98 -15.20
C SER A 5 1.28 -15.95 -15.73
N THR A 6 1.20 -17.24 -15.36
CA THR A 6 2.19 -18.24 -15.79
C THR A 6 1.71 -19.10 -16.96
N GLY A 7 0.40 -19.12 -17.24
CA GLY A 7 -0.24 -20.01 -18.21
C GLY A 7 -0.25 -21.49 -17.79
N MET A 8 0.19 -21.79 -16.55
CA MET A 8 0.43 -23.15 -16.09
C MET A 8 -0.33 -23.46 -14.79
N CYS A 9 -0.47 -24.75 -14.50
CA CYS A 9 -1.05 -25.22 -13.25
C CYS A 9 -0.05 -25.01 -12.08
N PRO A 10 -0.48 -24.49 -10.92
CA PRO A 10 0.41 -24.41 -9.75
C PRO A 10 1.05 -25.75 -9.35
N PHE A 11 0.30 -26.85 -9.45
CA PHE A 11 0.83 -28.20 -9.19
C PHE A 11 2.01 -28.54 -10.12
N SER A 12 1.88 -28.25 -11.42
CA SER A 12 2.95 -28.55 -12.37
C SER A 12 4.20 -27.70 -12.16
N ILE A 13 4.05 -26.50 -11.62
CA ILE A 13 5.18 -25.63 -11.29
C ILE A 13 5.94 -26.20 -10.08
N VAL A 14 5.21 -26.64 -9.04
CA VAL A 14 5.81 -27.15 -7.79
C VAL A 14 6.45 -28.51 -7.98
N TYR A 15 5.74 -29.44 -8.62
CA TYR A 15 6.17 -30.83 -8.75
C TYR A 15 6.86 -31.12 -10.08
N THR A 16 7.03 -30.10 -10.94
CA THR A 16 7.61 -30.24 -12.30
C THR A 16 6.93 -31.33 -13.13
N LYS A 17 5.69 -31.68 -12.79
CA LYS A 17 4.91 -32.78 -13.34
C LYS A 17 3.43 -32.40 -13.38
N VAL A 18 2.76 -32.77 -14.46
CA VAL A 18 1.29 -32.64 -14.54
C VAL A 18 0.65 -33.58 -13.51
N PRO A 19 -0.40 -33.14 -12.80
CA PRO A 19 -1.09 -34.03 -11.87
C PRO A 19 -1.62 -35.26 -12.61
N ASN A 20 -1.46 -36.44 -11.99
CA ASN A 20 -2.02 -37.68 -12.55
C ASN A 20 -3.54 -37.54 -12.61
N THR A 21 -4.12 -37.80 -13.78
CA THR A 21 -5.56 -37.83 -13.97
C THR A 21 -6.08 -39.25 -13.78
N VAL A 22 -7.39 -39.44 -13.56
CA VAL A 22 -8.00 -40.77 -13.38
C VAL A 22 -7.69 -41.76 -14.51
N LEU A 23 -7.43 -41.28 -15.74
CA LEU A 23 -7.02 -42.10 -16.88
C LEU A 23 -5.57 -42.62 -16.74
N ASP A 24 -4.69 -41.89 -16.06
CA ASP A 24 -3.28 -42.27 -15.81
C ASP A 24 -3.14 -43.38 -14.75
N ILE A 25 -4.23 -43.73 -14.06
CA ILE A 25 -4.25 -44.81 -13.07
C ILE A 25 -4.23 -46.19 -13.76
N THR A 26 -4.67 -46.25 -15.03
CA THR A 26 -4.53 -47.47 -15.83
C THR A 26 -3.04 -47.72 -16.11
N VAL A 27 -2.58 -48.95 -15.88
CA VAL A 27 -1.15 -49.30 -15.87
C VAL A 27 -0.52 -49.00 -17.23
N LEU A 28 0.14 -47.84 -17.36
CA LEU A 28 0.91 -47.48 -18.54
C LEU A 28 2.19 -48.33 -18.62
N PRO A 29 2.58 -48.82 -19.81
CA PRO A 29 3.87 -49.47 -19.99
C PRO A 29 4.98 -48.52 -19.59
N LYS A 30 5.94 -49.01 -18.80
CA LYS A 30 7.05 -48.21 -18.25
C LYS A 30 7.90 -47.66 -19.41
N CYS A 31 7.71 -46.40 -19.77
CA CYS A 31 8.57 -45.69 -20.71
C CYS A 31 9.98 -45.57 -20.13
N LYS A 32 11.00 -45.74 -20.98
CA LYS A 32 12.42 -45.67 -20.61
C LYS A 32 12.72 -44.36 -19.88
N SER A 33 13.38 -44.45 -18.72
CA SER A 33 13.81 -43.27 -17.96
C SER A 33 14.83 -42.47 -18.77
N LYS A 34 14.59 -41.18 -19.00
CA LYS A 34 15.62 -40.25 -19.47
C LYS A 34 16.76 -40.20 -18.44
N SER A 35 17.97 -39.87 -18.89
CA SER A 35 19.10 -39.57 -17.99
C SER A 35 18.67 -38.54 -16.94
N ALA A 36 19.10 -38.73 -15.69
CA ALA A 36 18.85 -37.76 -14.63
C ALA A 36 19.41 -36.37 -14.99
N SER A 37 20.54 -36.29 -15.71
CA SER A 37 21.16 -35.02 -16.12
C SER A 37 20.25 -34.20 -17.02
N THR A 38 19.72 -34.82 -18.08
CA THR A 38 18.87 -34.11 -19.06
C THR A 38 17.53 -33.71 -18.46
N LEU A 39 17.01 -34.48 -17.50
CA LEU A 39 15.79 -34.13 -16.77
C LEU A 39 16.00 -32.90 -15.88
N VAL A 40 17.13 -32.81 -15.17
CA VAL A 40 17.48 -31.62 -14.37
C VAL A 40 17.63 -30.38 -15.26
N GLU A 41 18.36 -30.49 -16.36
CA GLU A 41 18.53 -29.38 -17.33
C GLU A 41 17.17 -28.83 -17.80
N ASN A 42 16.28 -29.71 -18.27
CA ASN A 42 14.93 -29.34 -18.70
C ASN A 42 14.13 -28.62 -17.59
N TYR A 43 14.27 -29.05 -16.33
CA TYR A 43 13.59 -28.40 -15.20
C TYR A 43 14.17 -27.03 -14.85
N THR A 44 15.49 -26.85 -14.95
CA THR A 44 16.11 -25.55 -14.73
C THR A 44 15.64 -24.53 -15.77
N GLU A 45 15.57 -24.93 -17.04
CA GLU A 45 15.05 -24.11 -18.13
C GLU A 45 13.54 -23.83 -17.97
N PHE A 46 12.77 -24.82 -17.54
CA PHE A 46 11.35 -24.65 -17.27
C PHE A 46 11.10 -23.61 -16.16
N LEU A 47 11.81 -23.70 -15.04
CA LEU A 47 11.66 -22.78 -13.91
C LEU A 47 12.17 -21.37 -14.24
N SER A 48 13.23 -21.25 -15.05
CA SER A 48 13.70 -19.93 -15.51
C SER A 48 12.66 -19.24 -16.38
N ASN A 49 12.04 -19.98 -17.31
CA ASN A 49 10.94 -19.48 -18.14
C ASN A 49 9.72 -19.03 -17.33
N ILE A 50 9.35 -19.77 -16.28
CA ILE A 50 8.25 -19.36 -15.38
C ILE A 50 8.60 -18.07 -14.64
N ARG A 51 9.84 -17.95 -14.14
CA ARG A 51 10.29 -16.72 -13.46
C ARG A 51 10.20 -15.51 -14.37
N LEU A 52 10.64 -15.65 -15.62
CA LEU A 52 10.53 -14.59 -16.64
C LEU A 52 9.06 -14.17 -16.86
N LYS A 53 8.15 -15.13 -17.06
CA LYS A 53 6.72 -14.83 -17.22
C LYS A 53 6.11 -14.09 -16.03
N ILE A 54 6.50 -14.46 -14.81
CA ILE A 54 6.04 -13.76 -13.59
C ILE A 54 6.57 -12.32 -13.57
N GLN A 55 7.84 -12.13 -13.92
CA GLN A 55 8.45 -10.79 -13.98
C GLN A 55 7.76 -9.92 -15.04
N GLU A 56 7.53 -10.44 -16.24
CA GLU A 56 6.80 -9.74 -17.31
C GLU A 56 5.37 -9.39 -16.90
N SER A 57 4.64 -10.35 -16.32
CA SER A 57 3.28 -10.13 -15.81
C SER A 57 3.26 -9.04 -14.73
N ASN A 58 4.22 -9.05 -13.80
CA ASN A 58 4.32 -8.05 -12.74
C ASN A 58 4.71 -6.67 -13.30
N ALA A 59 5.62 -6.61 -14.28
CA ALA A 59 6.02 -5.38 -14.94
C ALA A 59 4.86 -4.73 -15.68
N LYS A 60 4.09 -5.54 -16.44
CA LYS A 60 2.86 -5.07 -17.11
C LYS A 60 1.84 -4.54 -16.11
N TYR A 61 1.56 -5.30 -15.06
CA TYR A 61 0.63 -4.87 -14.01
C TYR A 61 1.08 -3.56 -13.36
N ARG A 62 2.39 -3.41 -13.10
CA ARG A 62 2.96 -2.19 -12.54
C ARG A 62 2.70 -0.98 -13.46
N LEU A 63 2.98 -1.10 -14.76
CA LEU A 63 2.74 -0.03 -15.73
C LEU A 63 1.27 0.41 -15.77
N ASP A 64 0.34 -0.56 -15.84
CA ASP A 64 -1.10 -0.28 -15.91
C ASP A 64 -1.62 0.41 -14.63
N VAL A 65 -1.13 -0.03 -13.46
CA VAL A 65 -1.53 0.54 -12.16
C VAL A 65 -0.90 1.91 -11.92
N ASP A 66 0.38 2.06 -12.24
CA ASP A 66 1.11 3.31 -11.99
C ASP A 66 0.61 4.44 -12.90
N ALA A 67 0.11 4.13 -14.10
CA ALA A 67 -0.54 5.12 -14.99
C ALA A 67 -1.69 5.90 -14.33
N HIS A 68 -2.37 5.29 -13.35
CA HIS A 68 -3.52 5.90 -12.65
C HIS A 68 -3.17 6.40 -11.24
N ARG A 69 -1.94 6.15 -10.76
CA ARG A 69 -1.55 6.44 -9.38
C ARG A 69 -0.95 7.85 -9.30
N ARG A 70 -1.40 8.64 -8.33
CA ARG A 70 -0.75 9.90 -7.95
C ARG A 70 0.33 9.64 -6.91
N GLU A 71 1.52 10.15 -7.15
CA GLU A 71 2.62 10.08 -6.20
C GLU A 71 2.34 10.95 -4.97
N LYS A 72 2.68 10.41 -3.79
CA LYS A 72 2.65 11.10 -2.50
C LYS A 72 3.96 10.80 -1.81
N LEU A 73 4.83 11.80 -1.73
CA LEU A 73 6.13 11.66 -1.11
C LEU A 73 6.17 12.56 0.12
N PHE A 74 6.68 12.01 1.21
CA PHE A 74 6.88 12.74 2.45
C PHE A 74 8.33 12.60 2.91
N LYS A 75 8.79 13.57 3.69
CA LYS A 75 10.12 13.59 4.29
C LYS A 75 10.02 13.42 5.81
N PRO A 76 11.06 12.89 6.46
CA PRO A 76 11.18 12.97 7.92
C PRO A 76 11.06 14.42 8.38
N GLY A 77 10.25 14.66 9.41
CA GLY A 77 9.91 15.99 9.93
C GLY A 77 8.61 16.58 9.39
N ASP A 78 8.06 16.08 8.27
CA ASP A 78 6.79 16.56 7.75
C ASP A 78 5.64 16.22 8.72
N LEU A 79 4.77 17.20 8.98
CA LEU A 79 3.55 16.99 9.74
C LEU A 79 2.48 16.36 8.84
N VAL A 80 1.87 15.29 9.33
CA VAL A 80 0.87 14.53 8.60
C VAL A 80 -0.30 14.14 9.49
N PHE A 81 -1.47 14.03 8.87
CA PHE A 81 -2.60 13.32 9.45
C PHE A 81 -2.56 11.84 9.08
N VAL A 82 -2.90 11.00 10.05
CA VAL A 82 -2.99 9.55 9.89
C VAL A 82 -4.45 9.11 9.96
N ARG A 83 -4.84 8.21 9.06
CA ARG A 83 -6.13 7.52 9.10
C ARG A 83 -5.98 6.19 9.83
N LEU A 84 -6.70 6.06 10.94
CA LEU A 84 -6.78 4.81 11.71
C LEU A 84 -7.94 3.94 11.20
N LYS A 85 -7.73 2.62 11.13
CA LYS A 85 -8.79 1.66 10.80
C LYS A 85 -9.72 1.47 12.00
N ARG A 86 -11.01 1.21 11.73
CA ARG A 86 -12.03 0.96 12.77
C ARG A 86 -11.63 -0.13 13.76
N GLU A 87 -11.03 -1.21 13.28
CA GLU A 87 -10.60 -2.36 14.07
C GLU A 87 -9.52 -2.03 15.12
N ARG A 88 -8.86 -0.88 14.96
CA ARG A 88 -7.73 -0.46 15.80
C ARG A 88 -8.09 0.60 16.83
N LEU A 89 -9.31 1.11 16.79
CA LEU A 89 -9.83 2.04 17.79
C LEU A 89 -10.58 1.24 18.85
N PRO A 90 -10.54 1.67 20.13
CA PRO A 90 -11.32 1.02 21.17
C PRO A 90 -12.82 1.10 20.85
N VAL A 91 -13.55 0.10 21.33
CA VAL A 91 -14.98 -0.04 21.07
C VAL A 91 -15.73 1.16 21.66
N GLY A 92 -16.44 1.90 20.81
CA GLY A 92 -17.20 3.11 21.19
C GLY A 92 -16.58 4.44 20.76
N GLU A 93 -15.29 4.47 20.41
CA GLU A 93 -14.61 5.71 19.99
C GLU A 93 -14.84 6.04 18.50
N TYR A 94 -15.24 5.04 17.72
CA TYR A 94 -15.70 5.24 16.36
C TYR A 94 -17.19 5.61 16.33
N SER A 95 -17.49 6.90 16.20
CA SER A 95 -18.84 7.40 15.97
C SER A 95 -19.08 7.78 14.50
N LYS A 96 -20.34 7.68 14.06
CA LYS A 96 -20.77 8.24 12.76
C LYS A 96 -20.59 9.76 12.84
N LEU A 97 -19.97 10.35 11.80
CA LEU A 97 -19.54 11.76 11.77
C LEU A 97 -18.35 12.11 12.68
N GLY A 98 -17.72 11.13 13.35
CA GLY A 98 -16.49 11.36 14.10
C GLY A 98 -15.28 11.69 13.20
N LYS A 99 -14.22 12.21 13.81
CA LYS A 99 -12.94 12.49 13.13
C LYS A 99 -12.37 11.22 12.50
N ARG A 100 -12.08 11.29 11.19
CA ARG A 100 -11.50 10.18 10.41
C ARG A 100 -9.98 10.21 10.34
N LYS A 101 -9.41 11.38 10.56
CA LYS A 101 -7.98 11.68 10.49
C LYS A 101 -7.54 12.19 11.86
N TRP A 102 -6.38 11.75 12.29
CA TRP A 102 -5.78 12.06 13.59
C TRP A 102 -4.39 12.66 13.37
N GLY A 103 -3.92 13.49 14.28
CA GLY A 103 -2.69 14.28 14.11
C GLY A 103 -3.02 15.74 13.82
N PRO A 104 -2.03 16.63 13.68
CA PRO A 104 -0.74 16.38 13.02
C PRO A 104 0.26 15.59 13.85
N PHE A 105 0.93 14.64 13.19
CA PHE A 105 2.05 13.88 13.73
C PHE A 105 3.24 14.05 12.80
N ALA A 106 4.45 14.10 13.35
CA ALA A 106 5.66 14.18 12.53
C ALA A 106 6.02 12.79 11.98
N ILE A 107 6.52 12.74 10.75
CA ILE A 107 7.17 11.54 10.22
C ILE A 107 8.56 11.42 10.86
N LEU A 108 8.81 10.31 11.54
CA LEU A 108 10.11 10.02 12.14
C LEU A 108 11.10 9.51 11.10
N THR A 109 10.69 8.49 10.33
CA THR A 109 11.57 7.86 9.34
C THR A 109 10.79 7.39 8.12
N LYS A 110 11.46 7.40 6.97
CA LYS A 110 10.95 6.87 5.71
C LYS A 110 11.56 5.49 5.46
N ILE A 111 10.75 4.43 5.47
CA ILE A 111 11.21 3.06 5.15
C ILE A 111 11.31 2.91 3.63
N ASN A 112 10.25 3.28 2.92
CA ASN A 112 10.19 3.37 1.46
C ASN A 112 9.12 4.38 1.04
N ASP A 113 8.94 4.63 -0.26
CA ASP A 113 7.95 5.59 -0.77
C ASP A 113 6.50 5.23 -0.37
N ASN A 114 6.25 3.97 -0.01
CA ASN A 114 4.94 3.43 0.33
C ASN A 114 4.69 3.30 1.84
N ALA A 115 5.71 3.41 2.70
CA ALA A 115 5.64 3.11 4.12
C ALA A 115 6.54 4.03 4.96
N TYR A 116 5.95 4.63 5.98
CA TYR A 116 6.56 5.64 6.84
C TYR A 116 6.31 5.30 8.30
N ILE A 117 7.26 5.65 9.18
CA ILE A 117 7.08 5.58 10.63
C ILE A 117 6.68 6.98 11.10
N VAL A 118 5.54 7.06 11.78
CA VAL A 118 4.96 8.30 12.29
C VAL A 118 5.13 8.35 13.80
N ASP A 119 5.32 9.54 14.35
CA ASP A 119 5.37 9.76 15.79
C ASP A 119 3.97 9.69 16.40
N LEU A 120 3.45 8.48 16.49
CA LEU A 120 2.13 8.20 17.06
C LEU A 120 2.25 7.92 18.57
N PRO A 121 1.46 8.59 19.42
CA PRO A 121 1.41 8.32 20.85
C PRO A 121 1.02 6.87 21.15
N ASP A 122 1.55 6.32 22.25
CA ASP A 122 1.29 4.92 22.65
C ASP A 122 -0.16 4.67 23.12
N GLU A 123 -0.92 5.74 23.34
CA GLU A 123 -2.37 5.68 23.58
C GLU A 123 -3.13 5.00 22.42
N PHE A 124 -2.62 5.19 21.20
CA PHE A 124 -3.13 4.47 20.03
C PHE A 124 -2.51 3.08 20.04
N ASN A 125 -3.26 2.08 20.48
CA ASN A 125 -2.87 0.66 20.52
C ASN A 125 -2.65 0.07 19.10
N THR A 126 -1.68 0.61 18.36
CA THR A 126 -1.45 0.41 16.93
C THR A 126 0.02 0.63 16.58
N SER A 127 0.51 -0.11 15.59
CA SER A 127 1.84 0.09 15.02
C SER A 127 2.06 1.52 14.50
N ARG A 128 3.22 2.11 14.80
CA ARG A 128 3.66 3.42 14.29
C ARG A 128 3.96 3.46 12.78
N THR A 129 4.01 2.30 12.12
CA THR A 129 4.24 2.20 10.67
C THR A 129 2.94 2.30 9.89
N PHE A 130 2.87 3.26 8.97
CA PHE A 130 1.70 3.53 8.13
C PHE A 130 2.03 3.45 6.64
N ASN A 131 1.06 2.96 5.87
CA ASN A 131 1.12 3.02 4.42
C ASN A 131 0.82 4.44 3.94
N VAL A 132 1.46 4.90 2.86
CA VAL A 132 1.26 6.23 2.26
C VAL A 132 -0.20 6.53 1.92
N LYS A 133 -1.02 5.49 1.66
CA LYS A 133 -2.47 5.63 1.42
C LYS A 133 -3.24 6.13 2.63
N ASP A 134 -2.76 5.83 3.83
CA ASP A 134 -3.38 6.19 5.10
C ASP A 134 -2.76 7.46 5.72
N ILE A 135 -1.83 8.11 5.00
CA ILE A 135 -1.16 9.35 5.39
C ILE A 135 -1.65 10.52 4.51
N TYR A 136 -1.86 11.67 5.14
CA TYR A 136 -2.30 12.89 4.47
C TYR A 136 -1.42 14.06 4.92
N ALA A 137 -0.98 14.91 3.99
CA ALA A 137 -0.25 16.13 4.33
C ALA A 137 -1.07 17.02 5.28
N TYR A 138 -0.42 17.55 6.32
CA TYR A 138 -0.96 18.63 7.13
C TYR A 138 -0.68 19.96 6.43
N TYR A 139 -1.70 20.79 6.30
CA TYR A 139 -1.55 22.19 5.88
C TYR A 139 -2.03 23.05 7.04
N PRO A 140 -1.18 23.93 7.59
CA PRO A 140 -1.63 24.90 8.58
C PRO A 140 -2.82 25.68 8.00
N PRO A 141 -3.89 25.94 8.79
CA PRO A 141 -4.86 26.95 8.39
C PRO A 141 -4.09 28.25 8.18
N ASP A 142 -4.25 28.89 7.02
CA ASP A 142 -3.64 30.19 6.75
C ASP A 142 -3.90 31.10 7.95
N GLU A 143 -2.83 31.68 8.49
CA GLU A 143 -2.95 32.79 9.43
C GLU A 143 -3.67 33.90 8.66
N LEU A 144 -4.99 33.97 8.80
CA LEU A 144 -5.72 35.19 8.50
C LEU A 144 -5.09 36.23 9.42
N GLU A 145 -4.21 37.06 8.86
CA GLU A 145 -3.79 38.31 9.47
C GLU A 145 -5.08 39.08 9.77
N THR A 146 -5.58 38.92 10.99
CA THR A 146 -6.60 39.79 11.54
C THR A 146 -5.87 41.10 11.80
N GLN A 147 -5.81 41.95 10.77
CA GLN A 147 -5.48 43.34 10.98
C GLN A 147 -6.49 43.88 12.01
N PRO A 148 -6.05 44.33 13.19
CA PRO A 148 -6.94 45.04 14.08
C PRO A 148 -7.27 46.35 13.37
N HIS A 149 -8.44 46.41 12.72
CA HIS A 149 -9.03 47.68 12.36
C HIS A 149 -9.27 48.43 13.67
N SER A 150 -8.33 49.31 14.03
CA SER A 150 -8.54 50.33 15.03
C SER A 150 -9.68 51.22 14.56
N VAL A 151 -10.87 50.96 15.10
CA VAL A 151 -11.97 51.93 15.06
C VAL A 151 -11.57 53.07 15.98
N ASP A 152 -10.98 54.11 15.37
CA ASP A 152 -10.77 55.39 16.02
C ASP A 152 -12.14 55.95 16.42
N THR A 153 -12.46 55.82 17.71
CA THR A 153 -13.61 56.50 18.32
C THR A 153 -13.20 57.94 18.57
N ALA A 154 -13.22 58.76 17.53
CA ALA A 154 -12.97 60.19 17.62
C ALA A 154 -14.30 60.95 17.85
N ALA A 155 -14.46 61.34 19.11
CA ALA A 155 -15.03 62.60 19.61
C ALA A 155 -16.43 63.06 19.16
N LEU A 156 -17.34 63.10 20.15
CA LEU A 156 -18.43 64.07 20.25
C LEU A 156 -17.92 65.50 19.99
N SER A 157 -18.64 66.27 19.15
CA SER A 157 -18.66 67.74 19.21
C SER A 157 -20.00 68.30 18.70
N SER A 158 -20.79 68.80 19.65
CA SER A 158 -21.55 70.07 19.70
C SER A 158 -22.39 70.61 18.52
N GLY A 159 -23.64 70.99 18.87
CA GLY A 159 -24.31 72.27 18.52
C GLY A 159 -25.14 72.27 17.23
N GLY A 160 -26.48 72.36 17.29
CA GLY A 160 -27.28 73.62 17.40
C GLY A 160 -27.99 73.82 16.05
N GLU A 161 -29.24 74.26 15.88
CA GLU A 161 -30.33 74.79 16.70
C GLU A 161 -31.66 74.26 16.12
#